data_AF-A0A0Q9YCC6-F1
#
_entry.id   AF-A0A0Q9YCC6-F1
#
_cell.length_a   1.000
_cell.length_b   1.000
_cell.length_c   1.000
_cell.angle_alpha   90.00
_cell.angle_beta   90.00
_cell.angle_gamma   90.00
#
_symmetry.space_group_name_H-M   'P 1'
#
loop_
_entity.id
_entity.type
_entity.pdbx_description
1 polymer ?
#
loop_
_entity_poly.entity_id
_entity_poly.type
_entity_poly.pdbx_seq_one_letter_code
_entity_poly.pdbx_strand_id
1 'polypeptide(L)'
;MKFKKLIEIGWEEWIALPELNLPAIRAKIDTGAKTSALHAFMVEKFVDDGIEKVKFGIHPVPERPEIEVYSVARLVDEREVTSSNGQTELRYVIQVMAQFGKEKWPIEITLTNRETMNYRMLIGRSAMEGKVLVVPEQSFLLGSLSAELYESIKTYKHDRALKICILSKAPNHYSTTRIASVAESKGYQVDIINPEKCYAQVGSYEQGVSYQGRLLRAYDVIIPQIGEAITTHGLAIIRQLECFGSYCINTSEAISNARDKLLVQQLLSRGNISIPITAYGNAPSNIDDLIKVVHGAPLIIKSFNNAYVASSILVETNKAAHAVIQVFSNLKTNFIVQEYIAQDMCKLIRCIVLGGKVIAAIDAAQETTKMSDSKIKTKKILKLTAEERKVAVRAVRILGLKYAAVELLRTSDRCLVMDVSTAITFKKIELLTKKDIASTLVEYIEHHARPTVASIALSK
;
A
#
# COMPACT_ATOMS: atom_id res chain seq x y z
N MET A 1 36.00 -41.29 -16.84
CA MET A 1 34.94 -40.27 -16.70
C MET A 1 35.45 -39.15 -15.80
N LYS A 2 35.61 -37.93 -16.31
CA LYS A 2 35.92 -36.76 -15.47
C LYS A 2 34.61 -36.38 -14.75
N PHE A 3 34.55 -36.53 -13.43
CA PHE A 3 33.44 -35.98 -12.65
C PHE A 3 33.42 -34.47 -12.86
N LYS A 4 32.31 -33.95 -13.37
CA LYS A 4 32.10 -32.50 -13.49
C LYS A 4 32.13 -31.94 -12.06
N LYS A 5 33.02 -31.01 -11.78
CA LYS A 5 33.15 -30.40 -10.45
C LYS A 5 31.83 -29.71 -10.11
N LEU A 6 31.10 -30.22 -9.11
CA LEU A 6 29.89 -29.60 -8.60
C LEU A 6 30.26 -28.34 -7.82
N ILE A 7 29.43 -27.31 -7.89
CA ILE A 7 29.59 -26.13 -7.04
C ILE A 7 28.99 -26.39 -5.66
N GLU A 8 29.64 -25.93 -4.61
CA GLU A 8 29.09 -26.00 -3.25
C GLU A 8 28.17 -24.79 -3.02
N ILE A 9 26.98 -25.05 -2.48
CA ILE A 9 25.98 -24.03 -2.13
C ILE A 9 25.45 -24.28 -0.73
N GLY A 10 25.15 -23.22 0.02
CA GLY A 10 24.50 -23.29 1.33
C GLY A 10 23.01 -23.61 1.26
N TRP A 11 22.32 -23.59 2.41
CA TRP A 11 20.86 -23.71 2.46
C TRP A 11 20.12 -22.43 1.99
N GLU A 12 20.84 -21.31 1.95
CA GLU A 12 20.42 -20.00 1.49
C GLU A 12 21.53 -19.39 0.64
N GLU A 13 21.17 -18.83 -0.52
CA GLU A 13 22.12 -18.23 -1.46
C GLU A 13 21.58 -16.96 -2.11
N TRP A 14 22.50 -16.12 -2.58
CA TRP A 14 22.17 -15.05 -3.50
C TRP A 14 22.26 -15.54 -4.95
N ILE A 15 21.18 -15.34 -5.71
CA ILE A 15 21.07 -15.70 -7.12
C ILE A 15 20.86 -14.44 -7.95
N ALA A 16 21.46 -14.34 -9.13
CA ALA A 16 21.12 -13.29 -10.09
C ALA A 16 20.30 -13.89 -11.25
N LEU A 17 19.26 -13.17 -11.67
CA LEU A 17 18.45 -13.45 -12.86
C LEU A 17 18.51 -12.21 -13.78
N PRO A 18 19.60 -12.02 -14.54
CA PRO A 18 19.82 -10.79 -15.32
C PRO A 18 18.73 -10.52 -16.36
N GLU A 19 18.18 -11.58 -16.97
CA GLU A 19 17.08 -11.48 -17.94
C GLU A 19 15.79 -10.91 -17.34
N LEU A 20 15.65 -10.98 -16.01
CA LEU A 20 14.52 -10.42 -15.27
C LEU A 20 14.88 -9.11 -14.56
N ASN A 21 16.00 -8.47 -14.90
CA ASN A 21 16.52 -7.29 -14.19
C ASN A 21 16.66 -7.51 -12.67
N LEU A 22 16.94 -8.75 -12.25
CA LEU A 22 17.17 -9.11 -10.85
C LEU A 22 18.68 -9.36 -10.65
N PRO A 23 19.47 -8.32 -10.31
CA PRO A 23 20.90 -8.49 -10.06
C PRO A 23 21.19 -9.32 -8.82
N ALA A 24 20.25 -9.40 -7.86
CA ALA A 24 20.41 -10.19 -6.64
C ALA A 24 19.05 -10.52 -6.00
N ILE A 25 18.72 -11.79 -5.87
CA ILE A 25 17.56 -12.26 -5.11
C ILE A 25 18.00 -13.32 -4.11
N ARG A 26 17.55 -13.18 -2.86
CA ARG A 26 17.82 -14.15 -1.81
C ARG A 26 16.93 -15.36 -2.00
N ALA A 27 17.53 -16.50 -2.29
CA ALA A 27 16.84 -17.74 -2.59
C ALA A 27 17.11 -18.78 -1.50
N LYS A 28 16.05 -19.49 -1.09
CA LYS A 28 16.18 -20.68 -0.26
C LYS A 28 16.43 -21.89 -1.16
N ILE A 29 17.43 -22.69 -0.83
CA ILE A 29 17.69 -23.95 -1.51
C ILE A 29 16.71 -24.99 -0.96
N ASP A 30 15.87 -25.54 -1.84
CA ASP A 30 14.76 -26.42 -1.46
C ASP A 30 14.85 -27.73 -2.24
N THR A 31 15.51 -28.72 -1.64
CA THR A 31 15.62 -30.06 -2.20
C THR A 31 14.28 -30.83 -2.19
N GLY A 32 13.26 -30.35 -1.48
CA GLY A 32 11.91 -30.90 -1.52
C GLY A 32 11.13 -30.46 -2.75
N ALA A 33 11.39 -29.26 -3.25
CA ALA A 33 10.75 -28.73 -4.45
C ALA A 33 11.32 -29.35 -5.74
N LYS A 34 10.45 -29.77 -6.67
CA LYS A 34 10.88 -30.24 -8.00
C LYS A 34 11.36 -29.06 -8.85
N THR A 35 10.48 -28.06 -9.04
CA THR A 35 10.73 -26.86 -9.85
C THR A 35 10.97 -25.66 -8.94
N SER A 36 11.84 -24.75 -9.37
CA SER A 36 12.09 -23.49 -8.67
C SER A 36 10.85 -22.59 -8.70
N ALA A 37 10.70 -21.71 -7.70
CA ALA A 37 9.57 -20.81 -7.60
C ALA A 37 10.03 -19.38 -7.36
N LEU A 38 9.33 -18.41 -7.96
CA LEU A 38 9.62 -16.98 -7.82
C LEU A 38 8.34 -16.22 -7.48
N HIS A 39 8.47 -15.29 -6.54
CA HIS A 39 7.43 -14.33 -6.24
C HIS A 39 7.10 -13.51 -7.48
N ALA A 40 5.82 -13.49 -7.84
CA ALA A 40 5.30 -12.59 -8.86
C ALA A 40 3.97 -11.98 -8.41
N PHE A 41 3.70 -10.76 -8.85
CA PHE A 41 2.41 -10.06 -8.76
C PHE A 41 2.06 -9.45 -10.13
N MET A 42 0.79 -9.09 -10.34
CA MET A 42 0.31 -8.57 -11.64
C MET A 42 0.75 -9.43 -12.83
N VAL A 43 0.54 -10.73 -12.72
CA VAL A 43 0.96 -11.69 -13.75
C VAL A 43 -0.07 -11.70 -14.87
N GLU A 44 0.34 -11.27 -16.06
CA GLU A 44 -0.54 -11.17 -17.24
C GLU A 44 0.11 -11.85 -18.44
N LYS A 45 -0.59 -12.84 -19.01
CA LYS A 45 -0.20 -13.52 -20.26
C LYS A 45 -0.54 -12.63 -21.46
N PHE A 46 0.35 -12.57 -22.44
CA PHE A 46 0.12 -11.90 -23.70
C PHE A 46 0.89 -12.58 -24.84
N VAL A 47 0.54 -12.23 -26.08
CA VAL A 47 1.22 -12.72 -27.28
C VAL A 47 1.89 -11.53 -27.96
N ASP A 48 3.16 -11.67 -28.30
CA ASP A 48 3.97 -10.66 -28.98
C ASP A 48 4.77 -11.35 -30.08
N ASP A 49 4.58 -10.91 -31.32
CA ASP A 49 5.09 -11.56 -32.54
C ASP A 49 4.86 -13.09 -32.59
N GLY A 50 3.68 -13.53 -32.15
CA GLY A 50 3.29 -14.95 -32.12
C GLY A 50 3.95 -15.78 -31.02
N ILE A 51 4.72 -15.16 -30.12
CA ILE A 51 5.35 -15.83 -28.98
C ILE A 51 4.53 -15.55 -27.71
N GLU A 52 4.12 -16.61 -27.01
CA GLU A 52 3.49 -16.47 -25.70
C GLU A 52 4.51 -15.94 -24.68
N LYS A 53 4.15 -14.83 -24.03
CA LYS A 53 4.94 -14.16 -23.01
C LYS A 53 4.08 -13.90 -21.78
N VAL A 54 4.75 -13.65 -20.67
CA VAL A 54 4.12 -13.23 -19.42
C VAL A 54 4.83 -11.99 -18.91
N LYS A 55 4.06 -10.96 -18.56
CA LYS A 55 4.54 -9.77 -17.85
C LYS A 55 4.16 -9.90 -16.38
N PHE A 56 5.06 -9.50 -15.49
CA PHE A 56 4.85 -9.61 -14.05
C PHE A 56 5.77 -8.66 -13.27
N GLY A 57 5.33 -8.27 -12.08
CA GLY A 57 6.11 -7.53 -11.10
C GLY A 57 6.69 -8.44 -10.02
N ILE A 58 7.80 -8.02 -9.43
CA ILE A 58 8.54 -8.77 -8.41
C ILE A 58 8.96 -7.77 -7.32
N HIS A 59 8.70 -8.11 -6.05
CA HIS A 59 9.32 -7.46 -4.90
C HIS A 59 10.53 -8.29 -4.45
N PRO A 60 11.77 -8.01 -4.90
CA PRO A 60 12.92 -8.88 -4.64
C PRO A 60 13.42 -8.83 -3.20
N VAL A 61 13.13 -7.74 -2.47
CA VAL A 61 13.62 -7.50 -1.10
C VAL A 61 12.41 -7.39 -0.16
N PRO A 62 12.09 -8.43 0.64
CA PRO A 62 10.93 -8.42 1.55
C PRO A 62 10.86 -7.21 2.50
N GLU A 63 12.02 -6.73 2.94
CA GLU A 63 12.16 -5.61 3.88
C GLU A 63 11.99 -4.24 3.20
N ARG A 64 12.05 -4.20 1.86
CA ARG A 64 11.94 -3.01 1.02
C ARG A 64 10.91 -3.23 -0.10
N PRO A 65 9.61 -3.36 0.24
CA PRO A 65 8.55 -3.61 -0.75
C PRO A 65 8.37 -2.46 -1.75
N GLU A 66 8.97 -1.29 -1.51
CA GLU A 66 9.02 -0.21 -2.51
C GLU A 66 9.92 -0.54 -3.72
N ILE A 67 10.76 -1.57 -3.62
CA ILE A 67 11.55 -2.04 -4.76
C ILE A 67 10.65 -2.98 -5.58
N GLU A 68 10.19 -2.50 -6.72
CA GLU A 68 9.41 -3.26 -7.69
C GLU A 68 10.21 -3.45 -8.98
N VAL A 69 10.42 -4.69 -9.39
CA VAL A 69 11.08 -5.05 -10.66
C VAL A 69 10.05 -5.68 -11.57
N TYR A 70 9.83 -5.06 -12.73
CA TYR A 70 8.92 -5.59 -13.75
C TYR A 70 9.73 -6.30 -14.83
N SER A 71 9.21 -7.45 -15.25
CA SER A 71 9.85 -8.30 -16.23
C SER A 71 8.85 -8.85 -17.22
N VAL A 72 9.36 -9.13 -18.42
CA VAL A 72 8.69 -9.91 -19.44
C VAL A 72 9.54 -11.13 -19.71
N ALA A 73 8.93 -12.31 -19.63
CA ALA A 73 9.60 -13.56 -19.95
C ALA A 73 8.76 -14.39 -20.91
N ARG A 74 9.41 -15.23 -21.70
CA ARG A 74 8.74 -16.22 -22.55
C ARG A 74 8.02 -17.23 -21.65
N LEU A 75 6.76 -17.48 -21.95
CA LEU A 75 6.01 -18.56 -21.31
C LEU A 75 6.41 -19.87 -21.98
N VAL A 76 6.88 -20.84 -21.19
CA VAL A 76 7.32 -22.15 -21.71
C VAL A 76 6.34 -23.27 -21.38
N ASP A 77 5.59 -23.15 -20.28
CA ASP A 77 4.64 -24.17 -19.82
C ASP A 77 3.64 -23.55 -18.81
N GLU A 78 2.54 -24.25 -18.56
CA GLU A 78 1.59 -23.99 -17.48
C GLU A 78 1.42 -25.27 -16.67
N ARG A 79 1.78 -25.23 -15.37
CA ARG A 79 1.93 -26.45 -14.57
C ARG A 79 1.13 -26.35 -13.28
N GLU A 80 0.35 -27.38 -12.98
CA GLU A 80 -0.25 -27.55 -11.66
C GLU A 80 0.83 -27.89 -10.63
N VAL A 81 0.89 -27.10 -9.57
CA VAL A 81 1.87 -27.26 -8.50
C VAL A 81 1.14 -27.35 -7.17
N THR A 82 1.37 -28.44 -6.44
CA THR A 82 0.86 -28.62 -5.08
C THR A 82 1.90 -28.15 -4.07
N SER A 83 1.56 -27.16 -3.23
CA SER A 83 2.42 -26.72 -2.13
C SER A 83 2.36 -27.66 -0.93
N SER A 84 3.33 -27.53 -0.02
CA SER A 84 3.42 -28.35 1.20
C SER A 84 2.22 -28.25 2.14
N ASN A 85 1.36 -27.24 1.97
CA ASN A 85 0.10 -27.07 2.67
C ASN A 85 -1.08 -27.80 1.99
N GLY A 86 -0.83 -28.58 0.94
CA GLY A 86 -1.84 -29.36 0.21
C GLY A 86 -2.67 -28.59 -0.81
N GLN A 87 -2.40 -27.29 -1.02
CA GLN A 87 -3.09 -26.50 -2.03
C GLN A 87 -2.45 -26.67 -3.41
N THR A 88 -3.28 -26.92 -4.43
CA THR A 88 -2.85 -26.99 -5.84
C THR A 88 -3.18 -25.69 -6.55
N GLU A 89 -2.22 -25.17 -7.32
CA GLU A 89 -2.33 -23.92 -8.09
C GLU A 89 -1.77 -24.15 -9.50
N LEU A 90 -2.46 -23.65 -10.53
CA LEU A 90 -1.91 -23.58 -11.89
C LEU A 90 -0.93 -22.42 -11.98
N ARG A 91 0.33 -22.69 -12.35
CA ARG A 91 1.39 -21.68 -12.40
C ARG A 91 2.00 -21.57 -13.79
N TYR A 92 2.21 -20.34 -14.22
CA TYR A 92 3.02 -20.03 -15.40
C TYR A 92 4.48 -20.41 -15.15
N VAL A 93 5.09 -21.09 -16.12
CA VAL A 93 6.50 -21.49 -16.10
C VAL A 93 7.26 -20.65 -17.11
N ILE A 94 8.35 -20.05 -16.63
CA ILE A 94 9.30 -19.31 -17.46
C ILE A 94 10.65 -20.02 -17.42
N GLN A 95 11.45 -19.84 -18.47
CA GLN A 95 12.84 -20.31 -18.51
C GLN A 95 13.77 -19.10 -18.60
N VAL A 96 14.73 -19.02 -17.69
CA VAL A 96 15.71 -17.93 -17.65
C VAL A 96 17.11 -18.42 -17.34
N MET A 97 18.14 -17.69 -17.78
CA MET A 97 19.52 -17.93 -17.35
C MET A 97 19.76 -17.44 -15.92
N ALA A 98 19.90 -18.38 -14.99
CA ALA A 98 20.25 -18.08 -13.61
C ALA A 98 21.77 -18.12 -13.39
N GLN A 99 22.26 -17.17 -12.60
CA GLN A 99 23.66 -17.08 -12.20
C GLN A 99 23.82 -17.49 -10.74
N PHE A 100 24.64 -18.53 -10.53
CA PHE A 100 25.05 -19.07 -9.25
C PHE A 100 26.53 -18.74 -9.03
N GLY A 101 26.81 -17.64 -8.33
CA GLY A 101 28.18 -17.13 -8.19
C GLY A 101 28.80 -16.82 -9.56
N LYS A 102 29.81 -17.60 -9.96
CA LYS A 102 30.48 -17.46 -11.27
C LYS A 102 29.86 -18.31 -12.38
N GLU A 103 29.05 -19.30 -12.02
CA GLU A 103 28.45 -20.24 -12.97
C GLU A 103 27.07 -19.76 -13.44
N LYS A 104 26.67 -20.13 -14.66
CA LYS A 104 25.38 -19.77 -15.24
C LYS A 104 24.76 -20.93 -16.00
N TRP A 105 23.45 -21.15 -15.83
CA TRP A 105 22.71 -22.14 -16.62
C TRP A 105 21.22 -21.82 -16.66
N PRO A 106 20.47 -22.34 -17.65
CA PRO A 106 19.03 -22.12 -17.74
C PRO A 106 18.29 -22.91 -16.66
N ILE A 107 17.28 -22.29 -16.06
CA ILE A 107 16.38 -22.94 -15.09
C ILE A 107 14.92 -22.63 -15.43
N GLU A 108 14.04 -23.59 -15.15
CA GLU A 108 12.59 -23.36 -15.12
C GLU A 108 12.19 -22.78 -13.77
N ILE A 109 11.31 -21.77 -13.82
CA ILE A 109 10.78 -21.09 -12.64
C ILE A 109 9.27 -20.98 -12.78
N THR A 110 8.54 -21.43 -11.76
CA THR A 110 7.09 -21.17 -11.65
C THR A 110 6.85 -19.80 -11.00
N LEU A 111 5.97 -18.99 -11.58
CA LEU A 111 5.51 -17.73 -11.01
C LEU A 111 4.37 -17.97 -10.01
N THR A 112 4.47 -17.43 -8.80
CA THR A 112 3.44 -17.59 -7.75
C THR A 112 3.51 -16.45 -6.74
N ASN A 113 2.39 -16.12 -6.09
CA ASN A 113 2.39 -15.08 -5.07
C ASN A 113 3.01 -15.60 -3.75
N ARG A 114 4.17 -15.05 -3.38
CA ARG A 114 4.90 -15.37 -2.15
C ARG A 114 5.09 -14.14 -1.28
N GLU A 115 4.22 -13.14 -1.39
CA GLU A 115 4.38 -11.83 -0.76
C GLU A 115 4.45 -11.87 0.77
N THR A 116 3.87 -12.90 1.40
CA THR A 116 3.92 -13.14 2.84
C THR A 116 5.11 -13.98 3.29
N MET A 117 5.91 -14.52 2.36
CA MET A 117 7.03 -15.42 2.66
C MET A 117 8.35 -14.67 2.82
N ASN A 118 9.20 -15.13 3.75
CA ASN A 118 10.54 -14.57 3.97
C ASN A 118 11.47 -14.69 2.74
N TYR A 119 11.22 -15.69 1.88
CA TYR A 119 11.99 -15.96 0.68
C TYR A 119 11.12 -15.78 -0.57
N ARG A 120 11.54 -14.81 -1.39
CA ARG A 120 10.91 -14.49 -2.68
C ARG A 120 11.28 -15.50 -3.77
N MET A 121 12.33 -16.29 -3.58
CA MET A 121 12.73 -17.34 -4.51
C MET A 121 13.03 -18.65 -3.79
N LEU A 122 12.68 -19.77 -4.43
CA LEU A 122 13.11 -21.13 -4.08
C LEU A 122 13.89 -21.71 -5.26
N ILE A 123 15.00 -22.41 -4.97
CA ILE A 123 15.72 -23.21 -5.95
C ILE A 123 15.35 -24.69 -5.76
N GLY A 124 14.67 -25.25 -6.75
CA GLY A 124 14.24 -26.65 -6.75
C GLY A 124 15.28 -27.61 -7.34
N ARG A 125 15.03 -28.91 -7.21
CA ARG A 125 15.95 -29.99 -7.66
C ARG A 125 16.31 -29.93 -9.14
N SER A 126 15.37 -29.61 -10.03
CA SER A 126 15.64 -29.54 -11.48
C SER A 126 16.65 -28.45 -11.84
N ALA A 127 16.71 -27.36 -11.07
CA ALA A 127 17.74 -26.32 -11.25
C ALA A 127 19.13 -26.77 -10.77
N MET A 128 19.18 -27.74 -9.84
CA MET A 128 20.39 -28.19 -9.14
C MET A 128 21.03 -29.44 -9.75
N GLU A 129 20.24 -30.25 -10.47
CA GLU A 129 20.62 -31.57 -10.95
C GLU A 129 21.93 -31.58 -11.74
N GLY A 130 22.89 -32.38 -11.24
CA GLY A 130 24.22 -32.57 -11.84
C GLY A 130 25.12 -31.34 -11.81
N LYS A 131 24.80 -30.31 -11.01
CA LYS A 131 25.54 -29.03 -10.98
C LYS A 131 26.00 -28.61 -9.59
N VAL A 132 25.23 -28.94 -8.53
CA VAL A 132 25.48 -28.42 -7.19
C VAL A 132 25.61 -29.52 -6.14
N LEU A 133 26.33 -29.21 -5.06
CA LEU A 133 26.39 -29.94 -3.81
C LEU A 133 25.86 -29.00 -2.70
N VAL A 134 24.82 -29.41 -1.98
CA VAL A 134 24.21 -28.60 -0.92
C VAL A 134 24.90 -28.88 0.41
N VAL A 135 25.43 -27.82 1.04
CA VAL A 135 26.05 -27.82 2.36
C VAL A 135 25.07 -27.20 3.36
N PRO A 136 24.26 -28.01 4.07
CA PRO A 136 23.11 -27.51 4.83
C PRO A 136 23.47 -26.64 6.04
N GLU A 137 24.71 -26.75 6.55
CA GLU A 137 25.19 -25.97 7.70
C GLU A 137 25.67 -24.55 7.32
N GLN A 138 25.80 -24.26 6.03
CA GLN A 138 26.37 -23.01 5.53
C GLN A 138 25.32 -22.18 4.79
N SER A 139 25.55 -20.88 4.69
CA SER A 139 24.79 -19.95 3.83
C SER A 139 25.74 -19.05 3.07
N PHE A 140 25.31 -18.58 1.90
CA PHE A 140 26.03 -17.61 1.06
C PHE A 140 27.43 -18.06 0.63
N LEU A 141 27.61 -19.35 0.32
CA LEU A 141 28.88 -19.90 -0.16
C LEU A 141 29.27 -19.34 -1.53
N LEU A 142 28.30 -18.83 -2.30
CA LEU A 142 28.54 -18.21 -3.61
C LEU A 142 29.01 -16.74 -3.51
N GLY A 143 29.15 -16.21 -2.30
CA GLY A 143 29.64 -14.86 -2.03
C GLY A 143 28.53 -13.84 -1.76
N SER A 144 28.94 -12.57 -1.67
CA SER A 144 28.08 -11.46 -1.26
C SER A 144 27.53 -10.68 -2.45
N LEU A 145 26.28 -10.97 -2.83
CA LEU A 145 25.42 -9.97 -3.47
C LEU A 145 24.59 -9.28 -2.39
N SER A 146 24.11 -8.07 -2.66
CA SER A 146 23.29 -7.33 -1.69
C SER A 146 22.11 -6.64 -2.37
N ALA A 147 21.10 -6.32 -1.56
CA ALA A 147 19.96 -5.51 -1.97
C ALA A 147 20.36 -4.09 -2.42
N GLU A 148 21.57 -3.62 -2.11
CA GLU A 148 22.07 -2.29 -2.50
C GLU A 148 22.25 -2.20 -4.02
N LEU A 149 22.38 -3.32 -4.73
CA LEU A 149 22.45 -3.36 -6.19
C LEU A 149 21.19 -2.77 -6.84
N TYR A 150 20.05 -2.81 -6.14
CA TYR A 150 18.80 -2.17 -6.57
C TYR A 150 18.82 -0.64 -6.46
N GLU A 151 19.76 -0.03 -5.74
CA GLU A 151 19.88 1.43 -5.64
C GLU A 151 20.40 2.05 -6.94
N SER A 152 21.16 1.27 -7.71
CA SER A 152 21.73 1.68 -9.00
C SER A 152 20.81 1.39 -10.20
N ILE A 153 19.78 0.57 -10.01
CA ILE A 153 18.73 0.37 -11.02
C ILE A 153 17.96 1.69 -11.10
N LYS A 154 18.43 2.54 -12.01
CA LYS A 154 17.77 3.78 -12.39
C LYS A 154 16.30 3.51 -12.59
N THR A 155 15.50 4.38 -11.99
CA THR A 155 14.12 4.63 -12.35
C THR A 155 13.90 4.41 -13.83
N TYR A 156 12.97 3.52 -14.14
CA TYR A 156 12.44 3.41 -15.49
C TYR A 156 12.05 4.82 -15.94
N LYS A 157 12.77 5.37 -16.92
CA LYS A 157 12.45 6.68 -17.49
C LYS A 157 11.34 6.43 -18.51
N HIS A 158 10.17 6.98 -18.26
CA HIS A 158 9.01 6.77 -19.13
C HIS A 158 9.30 7.29 -20.54
N ASP A 159 8.98 6.49 -21.57
CA ASP A 159 9.13 6.88 -22.98
C ASP A 159 8.19 8.04 -23.38
N ARG A 160 7.20 8.35 -22.53
CA ARG A 160 6.30 9.50 -22.65
C ARG A 160 5.97 10.09 -21.28
N ALA A 161 5.57 11.37 -21.27
CA ALA A 161 5.03 12.02 -20.07
C ALA A 161 3.82 11.25 -19.51
N LEU A 162 3.79 11.06 -18.19
CA LEU A 162 2.65 10.49 -17.47
C LEU A 162 1.45 11.43 -17.53
N LYS A 163 0.26 10.84 -17.61
CA LYS A 163 -1.05 11.48 -17.45
C LYS A 163 -1.58 11.18 -16.06
N ILE A 164 -1.65 12.20 -15.22
CA ILE A 164 -2.03 12.12 -13.81
C ILE A 164 -3.43 12.73 -13.65
N CYS A 165 -4.36 11.95 -13.12
CA CYS A 165 -5.66 12.46 -12.69
C CYS A 165 -5.69 12.63 -11.18
N ILE A 166 -6.03 13.82 -10.71
CA ILE A 166 -6.30 14.09 -9.28
C ILE A 166 -7.81 14.16 -9.10
N LEU A 167 -8.38 13.17 -8.41
CA LEU A 167 -9.83 13.16 -8.12
C LEU A 167 -10.10 14.00 -6.88
N SER A 168 -10.61 15.22 -7.05
CA SER A 168 -10.88 16.15 -5.95
C SER A 168 -12.07 17.07 -6.25
N LYS A 169 -12.93 17.27 -5.24
CA LYS A 169 -14.00 18.28 -5.28
C LYS A 169 -13.46 19.71 -5.15
N ALA A 170 -12.25 19.87 -4.59
CA ALA A 170 -11.65 21.16 -4.27
C ALA A 170 -10.39 21.40 -5.13
N PRO A 171 -10.55 21.80 -6.40
CA PRO A 171 -9.42 21.96 -7.32
C PRO A 171 -8.46 23.07 -6.88
N ASN A 172 -8.97 24.10 -6.20
CA ASN A 172 -8.17 25.25 -5.74
C ASN A 172 -7.57 25.04 -4.34
N HIS A 173 -7.77 23.88 -3.72
CA HIS A 173 -7.20 23.60 -2.40
C HIS A 173 -5.69 23.44 -2.50
N TYR A 174 -4.95 24.00 -1.52
CA TYR A 174 -3.47 24.05 -1.53
C TYR A 174 -2.82 22.71 -1.84
N SER A 175 -3.26 21.62 -1.19
CA SER A 175 -2.68 20.30 -1.42
C SER A 175 -2.90 19.79 -2.85
N THR A 176 -4.04 20.07 -3.45
CA THR A 176 -4.37 19.69 -4.84
C THR A 176 -3.50 20.47 -5.81
N THR A 177 -3.49 21.81 -5.67
CA THR A 177 -2.74 22.70 -6.57
C THR A 177 -1.23 22.50 -6.44
N ARG A 178 -0.73 22.20 -5.23
CA ARG A 178 0.68 21.93 -4.99
C ARG A 178 1.14 20.63 -5.67
N ILE A 179 0.35 19.55 -5.58
CA ILE A 179 0.65 18.30 -6.32
C ILE A 179 0.65 18.56 -7.83
N ALA A 180 -0.39 19.25 -8.34
CA ALA A 180 -0.52 19.55 -9.76
C ALA A 180 0.68 20.36 -10.29
N SER A 181 1.00 21.48 -9.65
CA SER A 181 2.12 22.34 -10.06
C SER A 181 3.48 21.64 -10.04
N VAL A 182 3.74 20.75 -9.06
CA VAL A 182 4.98 19.96 -9.04
C VAL A 182 5.00 18.95 -10.18
N ALA A 183 3.90 18.23 -10.41
CA ALA A 183 3.81 17.27 -11.50
C ALA A 183 3.96 17.94 -12.88
N GLU A 184 3.31 19.10 -13.09
CA GLU A 184 3.45 19.91 -14.30
C GLU A 184 4.89 20.41 -14.49
N SER A 185 5.57 20.84 -13.41
CA SER A 185 6.97 21.28 -13.48
C SER A 185 7.94 20.17 -13.90
N LYS A 186 7.56 18.90 -13.69
CA LYS A 186 8.29 17.71 -14.16
C LYS A 186 7.89 17.27 -15.57
N GLY A 187 7.00 18.00 -16.24
CA GLY A 187 6.55 17.72 -17.61
C GLY A 187 5.40 16.71 -17.70
N TYR A 188 4.74 16.37 -16.60
CA TYR A 188 3.56 15.50 -16.61
C TYR A 188 2.29 16.27 -16.97
N GLN A 189 1.34 15.58 -17.61
CA GLN A 189 0.00 16.11 -17.86
C GLN A 189 -0.86 15.86 -16.63
N VAL A 190 -1.51 16.91 -16.11
CA VAL A 190 -2.34 16.80 -14.90
C VAL A 190 -3.74 17.29 -15.18
N ASP A 191 -4.73 16.45 -14.87
CA ASP A 191 -6.14 16.83 -14.87
C ASP A 191 -6.71 16.72 -13.45
N ILE A 192 -7.38 17.78 -12.98
CA ILE A 192 -8.11 17.75 -11.70
C ILE A 192 -9.60 17.54 -12.01
N ILE A 193 -10.13 16.40 -11.59
CA ILE A 193 -11.50 15.98 -11.92
C ILE A 193 -12.33 15.92 -10.66
N ASN A 194 -13.54 16.51 -10.71
CA ASN A 194 -14.50 16.35 -9.63
C ASN A 194 -15.18 14.97 -9.73
N PRO A 195 -14.94 14.05 -8.80
CA PRO A 195 -15.53 12.71 -8.84
C PRO A 195 -17.05 12.75 -8.79
N GLU A 196 -17.70 13.74 -8.15
CA GLU A 196 -19.17 13.83 -8.04
C GLU A 196 -19.88 14.00 -9.39
N LYS A 197 -19.16 14.50 -10.40
CA LYS A 197 -19.71 14.74 -11.74
C LYS A 197 -19.30 13.66 -12.74
N CYS A 198 -18.65 12.60 -12.25
CA CYS A 198 -18.27 11.48 -13.08
C CYS A 198 -19.41 10.45 -13.13
N TYR A 199 -19.50 9.74 -14.25
CA TYR A 199 -20.36 8.57 -14.36
C TYR A 199 -19.63 7.48 -15.14
N ALA A 200 -19.87 6.23 -14.75
CA ALA A 200 -19.20 5.08 -15.34
C ALA A 200 -20.15 4.35 -16.30
N GLN A 201 -19.61 3.96 -17.45
CA GLN A 201 -20.22 2.98 -18.34
C GLN A 201 -19.54 1.64 -18.06
N VAL A 202 -20.35 0.62 -17.75
CA VAL A 202 -19.90 -0.74 -17.48
C VAL A 202 -20.61 -1.66 -18.47
N GLY A 203 -19.85 -2.29 -19.34
CA GLY A 203 -20.37 -3.18 -20.38
C GLY A 203 -19.28 -4.09 -20.93
N SER A 204 -19.64 -5.12 -21.69
CA SER A 204 -18.66 -6.10 -22.19
C SER A 204 -17.78 -5.56 -23.32
N TYR A 205 -18.23 -4.50 -24.02
CA TYR A 205 -17.56 -3.93 -25.19
C TYR A 205 -17.23 -2.44 -25.04
N GLU A 206 -18.10 -1.70 -24.36
CA GLU A 206 -17.88 -0.29 -24.03
C GLU A 206 -17.81 -0.13 -22.52
N GLN A 207 -16.66 0.33 -22.05
CA GLN A 207 -16.43 0.68 -20.66
C GLN A 207 -15.78 2.05 -20.62
N GLY A 208 -16.04 2.80 -19.56
CA GLY A 208 -15.40 4.10 -19.41
C GLY A 208 -15.82 4.86 -18.19
N VAL A 209 -15.04 5.88 -17.83
CA VAL A 209 -15.51 6.95 -16.96
C VAL A 209 -15.68 8.20 -17.81
N SER A 210 -16.83 8.84 -17.72
CA SER A 210 -17.10 10.10 -18.40
C SER A 210 -17.21 11.25 -17.41
N TYR A 211 -16.78 12.43 -17.85
CA TYR A 211 -16.87 13.69 -17.13
C TYR A 211 -17.33 14.79 -18.09
N GLN A 212 -18.38 15.53 -17.72
CA GLN A 212 -18.94 16.61 -18.55
C GLN A 212 -19.28 16.17 -19.99
N GLY A 213 -19.85 14.98 -20.16
CA GLY A 213 -20.24 14.46 -21.48
C GLY A 213 -19.09 13.91 -22.32
N ARG A 214 -17.85 13.87 -21.79
CA ARG A 214 -16.68 13.36 -22.50
C ARG A 214 -16.11 12.15 -21.78
N LEU A 215 -15.77 11.11 -22.55
CA LEU A 215 -15.04 9.97 -22.06
C LEU A 215 -13.64 10.41 -21.59
N LEU A 216 -13.30 10.09 -20.35
CA LEU A 216 -11.98 10.30 -19.81
C LEU A 216 -11.00 9.36 -20.52
N ARG A 217 -9.92 9.95 -21.04
CA ARG A 217 -8.83 9.17 -21.64
C ARG A 217 -8.14 8.36 -20.56
N ALA A 218 -7.48 7.26 -20.95
CA ALA A 218 -6.68 6.45 -20.04
C ALA A 218 -5.64 7.34 -19.33
N TYR A 219 -5.73 7.39 -18.00
CA TYR A 219 -4.74 8.00 -17.13
C TYR A 219 -3.72 6.94 -16.72
N ASP A 220 -2.48 7.39 -16.54
CA ASP A 220 -1.40 6.54 -16.05
C ASP A 220 -1.47 6.43 -14.52
N VAL A 221 -1.89 7.53 -13.87
CA VAL A 221 -1.93 7.65 -12.42
C VAL A 221 -3.22 8.28 -11.98
N ILE A 222 -3.83 7.74 -10.93
CA ILE A 222 -4.93 8.35 -10.20
C ILE A 222 -4.46 8.69 -8.78
N ILE A 223 -4.67 9.93 -8.34
CA ILE A 223 -4.46 10.39 -6.97
C ILE A 223 -5.83 10.72 -6.37
N PRO A 224 -6.45 9.81 -5.59
CA PRO A 224 -7.76 10.06 -5.03
C PRO A 224 -7.71 10.97 -3.79
N GLN A 225 -8.41 12.10 -3.86
CA GLN A 225 -8.72 12.96 -2.71
C GLN A 225 -10.22 12.97 -2.45
N ILE A 226 -10.77 11.78 -2.18
CA ILE A 226 -12.20 11.56 -1.99
C ILE A 226 -12.60 11.90 -0.55
N GLY A 227 -13.47 12.89 -0.38
CA GLY A 227 -14.07 13.22 0.91
C GLY A 227 -15.05 12.15 1.40
N GLU A 228 -15.25 12.07 2.73
CA GLU A 228 -16.10 11.03 3.35
C GLU A 228 -17.52 10.99 2.79
N ALA A 229 -18.11 12.16 2.52
CA ALA A 229 -19.50 12.30 2.06
C ALA A 229 -19.80 11.59 0.72
N ILE A 230 -18.79 11.38 -0.12
CA ILE A 230 -18.94 10.81 -1.46
C ILE A 230 -18.21 9.47 -1.60
N THR A 231 -17.85 8.83 -0.48
CA THR A 231 -17.02 7.62 -0.47
C THR A 231 -17.57 6.55 -1.40
N THR A 232 -18.85 6.20 -1.29
CA THR A 232 -19.46 5.14 -2.12
C THR A 232 -19.33 5.42 -3.61
N HIS A 233 -19.66 6.65 -4.03
CA HIS A 233 -19.59 7.06 -5.43
C HIS A 233 -18.14 7.18 -5.91
N GLY A 234 -17.28 7.87 -5.14
CA GLY A 234 -15.87 8.04 -5.45
C GLY A 234 -15.14 6.71 -5.59
N LEU A 235 -15.40 5.75 -4.70
CA LEU A 235 -14.84 4.39 -4.80
C LEU A 235 -15.29 3.68 -6.08
N ALA A 236 -16.54 3.86 -6.53
CA ALA A 236 -17.01 3.27 -7.78
C ALA A 236 -16.25 3.82 -8.99
N ILE A 237 -16.00 5.13 -9.01
CA ILE A 237 -15.23 5.78 -10.08
C ILE A 237 -13.76 5.33 -10.06
N ILE A 238 -13.13 5.25 -8.88
CA ILE A 238 -11.74 4.76 -8.75
C ILE A 238 -11.65 3.31 -9.24
N ARG A 239 -12.55 2.41 -8.80
CA ARG A 239 -12.57 1.01 -9.26
C ARG A 239 -12.63 0.91 -10.78
N GLN A 240 -13.48 1.73 -11.40
CA GLN A 240 -13.58 1.73 -12.85
C GLN A 240 -12.28 2.20 -13.52
N LEU A 241 -11.59 3.20 -12.97
CA LEU A 241 -10.27 3.65 -13.46
C LEU A 241 -9.17 2.62 -13.22
N GLU A 242 -9.23 1.85 -12.12
CA GLU A 242 -8.34 0.74 -11.83
C GLU A 242 -8.51 -0.39 -12.87
N CYS A 243 -9.74 -0.70 -13.28
CA CYS A 243 -10.00 -1.67 -14.34
C CYS A 243 -9.34 -1.32 -15.68
N PHE A 244 -9.03 -0.03 -15.93
CA PHE A 244 -8.28 0.41 -17.11
C PHE A 244 -6.75 0.31 -16.96
N GLY A 245 -6.26 -0.23 -15.84
CA GLY A 245 -4.83 -0.36 -15.57
C GLY A 245 -4.18 0.91 -15.02
N SER A 246 -4.97 1.91 -14.60
CA SER A 246 -4.43 3.14 -14.02
C SER A 246 -3.79 2.86 -12.65
N TYR A 247 -2.58 3.36 -12.40
CA TYR A 247 -1.93 3.22 -11.10
C TYR A 247 -2.59 4.14 -10.05
N CYS A 248 -3.28 3.57 -9.08
CA CYS A 248 -4.01 4.34 -8.05
C CYS A 248 -3.23 4.43 -6.73
N ILE A 249 -3.01 5.66 -6.26
CA ILE A 249 -2.39 5.93 -4.95
C ILE A 249 -3.33 6.75 -4.07
N ASN A 250 -4.17 6.15 -3.22
CA ASN A 250 -4.31 4.71 -2.91
C ASN A 250 -5.34 3.99 -3.80
N THR A 251 -5.38 2.65 -3.71
CA THR A 251 -6.40 1.83 -4.37
C THR A 251 -7.78 2.00 -3.74
N SER A 252 -8.83 1.67 -4.47
CA SER A 252 -10.21 1.71 -4.00
C SER A 252 -10.44 0.79 -2.79
N GLU A 253 -9.85 -0.40 -2.80
CA GLU A 253 -9.91 -1.35 -1.68
C GLU A 253 -9.27 -0.77 -0.41
N ALA A 254 -8.05 -0.22 -0.53
CA ALA A 254 -7.35 0.36 0.61
C ALA A 254 -8.08 1.59 1.16
N ILE A 255 -8.66 2.43 0.30
CA ILE A 255 -9.51 3.56 0.73
C ILE A 255 -10.77 3.05 1.42
N SER A 256 -11.41 2.00 0.90
CA SER A 256 -12.59 1.39 1.52
C SER A 256 -12.26 0.88 2.94
N ASN A 257 -11.14 0.17 3.09
CA ASN A 257 -10.67 -0.32 4.38
C ASN A 257 -10.44 0.81 5.38
N ALA A 258 -9.85 1.93 4.94
CA ALA A 258 -9.59 3.09 5.78
C ALA A 258 -10.85 3.90 6.16
N ARG A 259 -11.95 3.75 5.42
CA ARG A 259 -13.21 4.47 5.66
C ARG A 259 -14.11 3.76 6.66
N ASP A 260 -14.01 2.44 6.75
CA ASP A 260 -14.70 1.66 7.77
C ASP A 260 -13.94 1.73 9.10
N LYS A 261 -14.39 2.61 9.99
CA LYS A 261 -13.77 2.83 11.30
C LYS A 261 -13.70 1.56 12.15
N LEU A 262 -14.63 0.62 12.04
CA LEU A 262 -14.58 -0.61 12.82
C LEU A 262 -13.56 -1.56 12.22
N LEU A 263 -13.59 -1.73 10.90
CA LEU A 263 -12.65 -2.58 10.18
C LEU A 263 -11.21 -2.12 10.42
N VAL A 264 -10.94 -0.80 10.41
CA VAL A 264 -9.62 -0.26 10.77
C VAL A 264 -9.17 -0.77 12.14
N GLN A 265 -10.00 -0.65 13.17
CA GLN A 265 -9.65 -1.09 14.53
C GLN A 265 -9.43 -2.61 14.58
N GLN A 266 -10.26 -3.40 13.90
CA GLN A 266 -10.12 -4.86 13.83
C GLN A 266 -8.82 -5.27 13.13
N LEU A 267 -8.48 -4.64 12.00
CA LEU A 267 -7.27 -4.94 11.24
C LEU A 267 -6.00 -4.54 12.02
N LEU A 268 -6.01 -3.37 12.67
CA LEU A 268 -4.90 -2.91 13.50
C LEU A 268 -4.69 -3.81 14.73
N SER A 269 -5.78 -4.19 15.42
CA SER A 269 -5.75 -5.10 16.56
C SER A 269 -5.19 -6.48 16.17
N ARG A 270 -5.69 -7.06 15.06
CA ARG A 270 -5.16 -8.31 14.49
C ARG A 270 -3.67 -8.20 14.13
N GLY A 271 -3.24 -7.00 13.74
CA GLY A 271 -1.85 -6.67 13.46
C GLY A 271 -1.00 -6.38 14.70
N ASN A 272 -1.47 -6.63 15.92
CA ASN A 272 -0.78 -6.30 17.17
C ASN A 272 -0.32 -4.84 17.23
N ILE A 273 -1.14 -3.91 16.72
CA ILE A 273 -0.96 -2.47 16.87
C ILE A 273 -1.85 -2.00 18.01
N SER A 274 -1.25 -1.29 18.96
CA SER A 274 -2.01 -0.72 20.08
C SER A 274 -2.97 0.35 19.57
N ILE A 275 -4.23 0.20 19.96
CA ILE A 275 -5.35 1.09 19.69
C ILE A 275 -6.08 1.35 21.02
N PRO A 276 -6.83 2.45 21.16
CA PRO A 276 -7.65 2.65 22.35
C PRO A 276 -8.72 1.57 22.46
N ILE A 277 -9.10 1.22 23.68
CA ILE A 277 -10.15 0.24 23.93
C ILE A 277 -11.44 0.73 23.28
N THR A 278 -11.98 -0.11 22.41
CA THR A 278 -13.05 0.25 21.49
C THR A 278 -14.12 -0.84 21.51
N ALA A 279 -15.35 -0.45 21.81
CA ALA A 279 -16.55 -1.26 21.71
C ALA A 279 -17.39 -0.82 20.52
N TYR A 280 -18.13 -1.74 19.93
CA TYR A 280 -19.04 -1.49 18.82
C TYR A 280 -20.47 -1.85 19.23
N GLY A 281 -21.43 -1.05 18.78
CA GLY A 281 -22.85 -1.30 19.00
C GLY A 281 -23.71 -0.89 17.81
N ASN A 282 -24.87 -1.55 17.70
CA ASN A 282 -25.99 -1.11 16.85
C ASN A 282 -27.26 -0.99 17.70
N ALA A 283 -27.68 -2.09 18.31
CA ALA A 283 -28.78 -2.14 19.28
C ALA A 283 -28.41 -3.13 20.40
N PRO A 284 -27.46 -2.78 21.27
CA PRO A 284 -27.01 -3.67 22.34
C PRO A 284 -28.16 -3.98 23.31
N SER A 285 -28.29 -5.26 23.69
CA SER A 285 -29.26 -5.69 24.72
C SER A 285 -28.91 -5.17 26.12
N ASN A 286 -27.64 -4.83 26.35
CA ASN A 286 -27.15 -4.29 27.62
C ASN A 286 -26.18 -3.12 27.36
N ILE A 287 -26.67 -1.89 27.50
CA ILE A 287 -25.87 -0.67 27.31
C ILE A 287 -24.84 -0.50 28.43
N ASP A 288 -25.17 -0.88 29.66
CA ASP A 288 -24.27 -0.71 30.81
C ASP A 288 -23.06 -1.63 30.70
N ASP A 289 -23.23 -2.83 30.14
CA ASP A 289 -22.13 -3.74 29.83
C ASP A 289 -21.19 -3.15 28.76
N LEU A 290 -21.76 -2.58 27.71
CA LEU A 290 -20.99 -1.90 26.66
C LEU A 290 -20.16 -0.73 27.22
N ILE A 291 -20.73 0.06 28.14
CA ILE A 291 -20.02 1.15 28.82
C ILE A 291 -18.89 0.60 29.71
N LYS A 292 -19.10 -0.53 30.39
CA LYS A 292 -18.07 -1.17 31.22
C LYS A 292 -16.89 -1.70 30.40
N VAL A 293 -17.12 -2.20 29.18
CA VAL A 293 -16.05 -2.67 28.28
C VAL A 293 -15.01 -1.58 28.01
N VAL A 294 -15.42 -0.31 27.95
CA VAL A 294 -14.53 0.85 27.74
C VAL A 294 -14.11 1.54 29.05
N HIS A 295 -14.24 0.86 30.19
CA HIS A 295 -13.92 1.36 31.54
C HIS A 295 -14.84 2.44 32.10
N GLY A 296 -16.00 2.69 31.49
CA GLY A 296 -16.92 3.74 31.90
C GLY A 296 -16.54 5.14 31.40
N ALA A 297 -17.32 6.13 31.78
CA ALA A 297 -17.11 7.52 31.40
C ALA A 297 -15.94 8.16 32.18
N PRO A 298 -15.21 9.14 31.61
CA PRO A 298 -15.46 9.75 30.30
C PRO A 298 -15.17 8.81 29.12
N LEU A 299 -15.99 8.89 28.06
CA LEU A 299 -15.86 8.06 26.86
C LEU A 299 -16.22 8.84 25.59
N ILE A 300 -15.78 8.34 24.44
CA ILE A 300 -16.05 8.96 23.14
C ILE A 300 -17.01 8.07 22.35
N ILE A 301 -18.09 8.65 21.84
CA ILE A 301 -19.04 7.97 20.95
C ILE A 301 -18.83 8.51 19.52
N LYS A 302 -18.55 7.63 18.57
CA LYS A 302 -18.33 7.96 17.15
C LYS A 302 -19.42 7.32 16.29
N SER A 303 -20.00 8.10 15.38
CA SER A 303 -20.93 7.61 14.36
C SER A 303 -20.21 7.30 13.04
N PHE A 304 -20.73 6.33 12.30
CA PHE A 304 -20.23 5.94 10.98
C PHE A 304 -20.86 6.76 9.84
N ASN A 305 -22.08 7.27 10.05
CA ASN A 305 -22.88 7.91 9.01
C ASN A 305 -23.37 9.27 9.50
N ASN A 306 -22.60 10.33 9.23
CA ASN A 306 -23.14 11.60 8.77
C ASN A 306 -22.02 12.62 8.56
N ALA A 307 -21.94 13.17 7.34
CA ALA A 307 -21.11 14.33 7.02
C ALA A 307 -21.57 15.62 7.74
N TYR A 308 -22.70 15.56 8.45
CA TYR A 308 -23.43 16.72 8.99
C TYR A 308 -23.49 16.78 10.54
N VAL A 309 -23.01 15.76 11.25
CA VAL A 309 -22.96 15.73 12.72
C VAL A 309 -21.50 15.57 13.14
N ALA A 310 -21.11 16.18 14.28
CA ALA A 310 -19.79 15.95 14.86
C ALA A 310 -19.52 14.43 14.92
N SER A 311 -18.46 13.99 14.24
CA SER A 311 -18.15 12.58 14.03
C SER A 311 -17.74 11.85 15.31
N SER A 312 -17.56 12.59 16.40
CA SER A 312 -17.21 12.15 17.74
C SER A 312 -17.86 13.03 18.80
N ILE A 313 -18.46 12.43 19.82
CA ILE A 313 -19.07 13.08 20.97
C ILE A 313 -18.33 12.62 22.22
N LEU A 314 -17.78 13.56 23.01
CA LEU A 314 -17.25 13.27 24.34
C LEU A 314 -18.41 13.23 25.33
N VAL A 315 -18.46 12.18 26.15
CA VAL A 315 -19.50 12.01 27.16
C VAL A 315 -18.84 11.78 28.51
N GLU A 316 -19.11 12.67 29.46
CA GLU A 316 -18.40 12.73 30.75
C GLU A 316 -18.99 11.80 31.82
N THR A 317 -20.24 11.35 31.68
CA THR A 317 -20.92 10.52 32.69
C THR A 317 -21.59 9.30 32.08
N ASN A 318 -21.65 8.19 32.84
CA ASN A 318 -22.32 6.96 32.40
C ASN A 318 -23.81 7.20 32.07
N LYS A 319 -24.50 8.06 32.84
CA LYS A 319 -25.91 8.42 32.58
C LYS A 319 -26.09 9.10 31.23
N ALA A 320 -25.21 10.05 30.90
CA ALA A 320 -25.24 10.72 29.61
C ALA A 320 -24.88 9.73 28.47
N ALA A 321 -23.92 8.84 28.70
CA ALA A 321 -23.51 7.85 27.70
C ALA A 321 -24.67 6.90 27.38
N HIS A 322 -25.39 6.45 28.42
CA HIS A 322 -26.57 5.60 28.28
C HIS A 322 -27.65 6.30 27.43
N ALA A 323 -27.97 7.56 27.74
CA ALA A 323 -28.96 8.33 26.99
C ALA A 323 -28.59 8.49 25.50
N VAL A 324 -27.32 8.79 25.21
CA VAL A 324 -26.84 8.94 23.83
C VAL A 324 -26.91 7.60 23.09
N ILE A 325 -26.36 6.53 23.68
CA ILE A 325 -26.37 5.18 23.08
C ILE A 325 -27.80 4.69 22.80
N GLN A 326 -28.74 4.97 23.71
CA GLN A 326 -30.15 4.63 23.53
C GLN A 326 -30.77 5.33 22.31
N VAL A 327 -30.43 6.61 22.08
CA VAL A 327 -30.87 7.33 20.87
C VAL A 327 -30.30 6.67 19.61
N PHE A 328 -28.99 6.38 19.57
CA PHE A 328 -28.37 5.69 18.43
C PHE A 328 -29.00 4.32 18.15
N SER A 329 -29.32 3.58 19.22
CA SER A 329 -29.96 2.26 19.15
C SER A 329 -31.38 2.34 18.59
N ASN A 330 -32.17 3.32 19.03
CA ASN A 330 -33.52 3.55 18.52
C ASN A 330 -33.52 3.94 17.03
N LEU A 331 -32.50 4.68 16.60
CA LEU A 331 -32.28 5.02 15.19
C LEU A 331 -31.68 3.85 14.38
N LYS A 332 -31.39 2.70 15.02
CA LYS A 332 -30.74 1.51 14.42
C LYS A 332 -29.45 1.85 13.69
N THR A 333 -28.73 2.84 14.22
CA THR A 333 -27.50 3.33 13.63
C THR A 333 -26.31 2.65 14.27
N ASN A 334 -25.32 2.30 13.45
CA ASN A 334 -24.05 1.79 13.95
C ASN A 334 -23.30 2.89 14.69
N PHE A 335 -22.65 2.54 15.79
CA PHE A 335 -21.77 3.45 16.54
C PHE A 335 -20.59 2.70 17.17
N ILE A 336 -19.53 3.46 17.44
CA ILE A 336 -18.36 3.02 18.19
C ILE A 336 -18.35 3.78 19.52
N VAL A 337 -18.04 3.08 20.60
CA VAL A 337 -17.73 3.66 21.90
C VAL A 337 -16.27 3.38 22.19
N GLN A 338 -15.52 4.40 22.58
CA GLN A 338 -14.07 4.32 22.77
C GLN A 338 -13.70 4.93 24.12
N GLU A 339 -12.70 4.37 24.79
CA GLU A 339 -12.17 4.97 26.02
C GLU A 339 -11.69 6.41 25.76
N TYR A 340 -11.95 7.32 26.69
CA TYR A 340 -11.36 8.65 26.64
C TYR A 340 -9.98 8.62 27.27
N ILE A 341 -8.98 9.13 26.55
CA ILE A 341 -7.62 9.27 27.05
C ILE A 341 -7.35 10.76 27.26
N ALA A 342 -7.06 11.12 28.51
CA ALA A 342 -6.89 12.51 28.92
C ALA A 342 -5.72 13.18 28.19
N GLN A 343 -5.99 14.36 27.60
CA GLN A 343 -5.07 15.04 26.69
C GLN A 343 -3.91 15.75 27.40
N ASP A 344 -4.04 16.02 28.69
CA ASP A 344 -3.01 16.63 29.55
C ASP A 344 -1.77 15.74 29.73
N MET A 345 -1.96 14.42 29.64
CA MET A 345 -0.89 13.42 29.78
C MET A 345 -0.41 12.84 28.45
N CYS A 346 -0.96 13.32 27.33
CA CYS A 346 -0.76 12.71 26.03
C CYS A 346 -0.34 13.72 24.97
N LYS A 347 0.39 13.23 23.96
CA LYS A 347 0.73 14.03 22.78
C LYS A 347 0.12 13.42 21.54
N LEU A 348 -0.79 14.16 20.91
CA LEU A 348 -1.37 13.78 19.63
C LEU A 348 -0.43 14.19 18.50
N ILE A 349 -0.05 13.22 17.67
CA ILE A 349 0.95 13.34 16.64
C ILE A 349 0.31 12.97 15.32
N ARG A 350 0.38 13.86 14.34
CA ARG A 350 -0.01 13.56 12.95
C ARG A 350 1.24 13.30 12.13
N CYS A 351 1.34 12.15 11.50
CA CYS A 351 2.43 11.83 10.59
C CYS A 351 1.90 11.41 9.22
N ILE A 352 2.67 11.71 8.17
CA ILE A 352 2.35 11.30 6.80
C ILE A 352 3.31 10.18 6.42
N VAL A 353 2.74 9.08 5.97
CA VAL A 353 3.45 7.89 5.50
C VAL A 353 3.28 7.80 3.99
N LEU A 354 4.39 7.59 3.29
CA LEU A 354 4.43 7.34 1.85
C LEU A 354 5.40 6.19 1.59
N GLY A 355 4.95 5.16 0.87
CA GLY A 355 5.84 4.07 0.42
C GLY A 355 6.58 3.36 1.55
N GLY A 356 5.90 3.12 2.68
CA GLY A 356 6.53 2.48 3.84
C GLY A 356 7.47 3.39 4.66
N LYS A 357 7.51 4.70 4.40
CA LYS A 357 8.35 5.65 5.14
C LYS A 357 7.54 6.83 5.67
N VAL A 358 7.79 7.22 6.93
CA VAL A 358 7.23 8.47 7.47
C VAL A 358 8.00 9.67 6.90
N ILE A 359 7.35 10.42 6.01
CA ILE A 359 7.96 11.56 5.31
C ILE A 359 7.91 12.83 6.16
N ALA A 360 6.85 13.07 6.92
CA ALA A 360 6.70 14.25 7.77
C ALA A 360 5.86 13.94 9.01
N ALA A 361 6.05 14.72 10.08
CA ALA A 361 5.28 14.59 11.31
C ALA A 361 5.18 15.93 12.06
N ILE A 362 4.02 16.22 12.64
CA ILE A 362 3.75 17.39 13.47
C ILE A 362 2.95 16.98 14.71
N ASP A 363 2.92 17.89 15.69
CA ASP A 363 1.97 17.83 16.79
C ASP A 363 0.60 18.29 16.28
N ALA A 364 -0.42 17.44 16.43
CA ALA A 364 -1.75 17.67 15.85
C ALA A 364 -2.45 18.91 16.46
N ALA A 365 -2.11 19.32 17.69
CA ALA A 365 -2.63 20.56 18.27
C ALA A 365 -2.21 21.81 17.47
N GLN A 366 -1.10 21.72 16.72
CA GLN A 366 -0.62 22.80 15.86
C GLN A 366 -1.44 22.92 14.56
N GLU A 367 -2.27 21.91 14.26
CA GLU A 367 -3.12 21.88 13.08
C GLU A 367 -4.48 22.52 13.31
N THR A 368 -5.01 22.51 14.54
CA THR A 368 -6.30 23.13 14.89
C THR A 368 -6.19 24.60 15.27
N THR A 369 -4.99 25.08 15.60
CA THR A 369 -4.80 26.49 15.94
C THR A 369 -5.05 27.35 14.71
N LYS A 370 -5.99 28.32 14.80
CA LYS A 370 -6.16 29.42 13.82
C LYS A 370 -4.94 30.35 13.93
N MET A 371 -3.78 29.90 13.46
CA MET A 371 -2.56 30.69 13.42
C MET A 371 -2.45 31.39 12.07
N SER A 372 -2.20 32.69 12.09
CA SER A 372 -1.70 33.44 10.95
C SER A 372 -0.32 32.92 10.54
N ASP A 373 -0.05 32.86 9.23
CA ASP A 373 1.16 32.25 8.64
C ASP A 373 2.49 32.81 9.21
N SER A 374 2.47 33.99 9.83
CA SER A 374 3.63 34.65 10.45
C SER A 374 4.08 34.07 11.80
N LYS A 375 3.21 33.37 12.56
CA LYS A 375 3.56 32.78 13.89
C LYS A 375 4.09 31.34 13.83
N ILE A 376 4.19 30.75 12.63
CA ILE A 376 4.59 29.34 12.40
C ILE A 376 6.11 29.13 12.59
N LYS A 377 6.93 30.18 12.39
CA LYS A 377 8.40 30.08 12.28
C LYS A 377 9.18 29.72 13.56
N THR A 378 8.54 29.69 14.74
CA THR A 378 9.24 29.57 16.03
C THR A 378 8.98 28.27 16.81
N LYS A 379 8.25 27.30 16.27
CA LYS A 379 7.93 26.06 17.00
C LYS A 379 8.93 24.92 16.76
N LYS A 380 9.20 24.18 17.84
CA LYS A 380 10.13 23.05 17.91
C LYS A 380 9.65 21.90 17.02
N ILE A 381 10.51 21.42 16.12
CA ILE A 381 10.25 20.27 15.25
C ILE A 381 9.99 19.03 16.11
N LEU A 382 8.85 18.39 15.90
CA LEU A 382 8.53 17.12 16.56
C LEU A 382 9.44 16.01 16.01
N LYS A 383 10.16 15.31 16.90
CA LYS A 383 10.87 14.08 16.55
C LYS A 383 10.04 12.87 16.98
N LEU A 384 9.79 11.98 16.02
CA LEU A 384 9.21 10.66 16.26
C LEU A 384 10.26 9.73 16.85
N THR A 385 9.83 8.85 17.75
CA THR A 385 10.65 7.72 18.22
C THR A 385 10.73 6.65 17.12
N ALA A 386 11.68 5.71 17.26
CA ALA A 386 11.78 4.59 16.33
C ALA A 386 10.52 3.71 16.35
N GLU A 387 9.95 3.49 17.55
CA GLU A 387 8.74 2.69 17.73
C GLU A 387 7.52 3.35 17.10
N GLU A 388 7.31 4.66 17.28
CA GLU A 388 6.21 5.37 16.61
C GLU A 388 6.29 5.32 15.09
N ARG A 389 7.51 5.44 14.55
CA ARG A 389 7.73 5.34 13.10
C ARG A 389 7.36 3.94 12.61
N LYS A 390 7.79 2.88 13.31
CA LYS A 390 7.44 1.50 12.98
C LYS A 390 5.92 1.27 13.07
N VAL A 391 5.27 1.76 14.13
CA VAL A 391 3.81 1.63 14.33
C VAL A 391 3.05 2.33 13.19
N ALA A 392 3.41 3.57 12.85
CA ALA A 392 2.76 4.30 11.76
C ALA A 392 2.91 3.58 10.40
N VAL A 393 4.11 3.13 10.06
CA VAL A 393 4.37 2.40 8.82
C VAL A 393 3.60 1.08 8.78
N ARG A 394 3.61 0.34 9.89
CA ARG A 394 2.90 -0.94 10.00
C ARG A 394 1.38 -0.77 9.89
N ALA A 395 0.82 0.28 10.51
CA ALA A 395 -0.61 0.60 10.42
C ALA A 395 -1.04 0.83 8.96
N VAL A 396 -0.29 1.65 8.24
CA VAL A 396 -0.54 1.95 6.83
C VAL A 396 -0.41 0.70 5.96
N ARG A 397 0.60 -0.13 6.21
CA ARG A 397 0.80 -1.40 5.50
C ARG A 397 -0.34 -2.40 5.74
N ILE A 398 -0.83 -2.54 6.97
CA ILE A 398 -1.93 -3.46 7.31
C ILE A 398 -3.22 -3.08 6.57
N LEU A 399 -3.45 -1.79 6.37
CA LEU A 399 -4.63 -1.27 5.66
C LEU A 399 -4.47 -1.29 4.13
N GLY A 400 -3.32 -1.74 3.60
CA GLY A 400 -3.03 -1.75 2.17
C GLY A 400 -2.79 -0.36 1.57
N LEU A 401 -2.55 0.66 2.40
CA LEU A 401 -2.35 2.04 1.96
C LEU A 401 -0.89 2.28 1.56
N LYS A 402 -0.67 3.08 0.53
CA LYS A 402 0.65 3.57 0.09
C LYS A 402 0.91 5.01 0.52
N TYR A 403 -0.12 5.84 0.63
CA TYR A 403 -0.05 7.25 1.03
C TYR A 403 -1.16 7.58 2.03
N ALA A 404 -0.83 7.79 3.29
CA ALA A 404 -1.81 8.00 4.35
C ALA A 404 -1.29 8.95 5.43
N ALA A 405 -2.20 9.66 6.08
CA ALA A 405 -1.93 10.38 7.33
C ALA A 405 -2.36 9.49 8.50
N VAL A 406 -1.47 9.30 9.48
CA VAL A 406 -1.72 8.52 10.68
C VAL A 406 -1.71 9.46 11.87
N GLU A 407 -2.73 9.37 12.71
CA GLU A 407 -2.79 10.05 14.00
C GLU A 407 -2.39 9.07 15.10
N LEU A 408 -1.30 9.40 15.80
CA LEU A 408 -0.76 8.65 16.91
C LEU A 408 -1.00 9.40 18.21
N LEU A 409 -1.39 8.71 19.26
CA LEU A 409 -1.42 9.22 20.62
C LEU A 409 -0.23 8.64 21.39
N ARG A 410 0.72 9.50 21.74
CA ARG A 410 1.85 9.16 22.60
C ARG A 410 1.46 9.40 24.05
N THR A 411 1.46 8.35 24.85
CA THR A 411 1.39 8.42 26.32
C THR A 411 2.79 8.22 26.91
N SER A 412 2.93 8.20 28.25
CA SER A 412 4.20 7.91 28.91
C SER A 412 4.76 6.52 28.59
N ASP A 413 3.88 5.58 28.26
CA ASP A 413 4.15 4.14 28.21
C ASP A 413 3.69 3.47 26.90
N ARG A 414 2.80 4.11 26.13
CA ARG A 414 2.15 3.53 24.94
C ARG A 414 2.16 4.49 23.75
N CYS A 415 2.10 3.90 22.55
CA CYS A 415 1.85 4.60 21.29
C CYS A 415 0.62 3.99 20.64
N LEU A 416 -0.50 4.71 20.69
CA LEU A 416 -1.79 4.24 20.18
C LEU A 416 -2.07 4.84 18.80
N VAL A 417 -2.63 4.05 17.88
CA VAL A 417 -3.16 4.59 16.61
C VAL A 417 -4.60 5.04 16.82
N MET A 418 -4.85 6.33 16.60
CA MET A 418 -6.16 6.95 16.79
C MET A 418 -7.00 6.93 15.52
N ASP A 419 -6.37 7.28 14.40
CA ASP A 419 -7.04 7.37 13.10
C ASP A 419 -6.05 7.22 11.93
N VAL A 420 -6.54 6.78 10.78
CA VAL A 420 -5.78 6.69 9.53
C VAL A 420 -6.60 7.29 8.40
N SER A 421 -6.12 8.42 7.88
CA SER A 421 -6.81 9.22 6.86
C SER A 421 -6.15 9.13 5.48
N THR A 422 -6.98 8.99 4.45
CA THR A 422 -6.54 8.91 3.03
C THR A 422 -6.64 10.23 2.27
N ALA A 423 -7.54 11.14 2.68
CA ALA A 423 -7.66 12.47 2.09
C ALA A 423 -6.75 13.44 2.86
N ILE A 424 -5.52 13.57 2.41
CA ILE A 424 -4.47 14.27 3.17
C ILE A 424 -4.40 15.74 2.78
N THR A 425 -4.63 16.60 3.77
CA THR A 425 -4.24 18.00 3.71
C THR A 425 -2.85 18.16 4.32
N PHE A 426 -1.96 18.88 3.63
CA PHE A 426 -0.55 18.96 4.05
C PHE A 426 0.03 20.39 4.09
N LYS A 427 -0.77 21.44 3.86
CA LYS A 427 -0.30 22.85 3.92
C LYS A 427 0.45 23.16 5.21
N LYS A 428 -0.15 22.84 6.37
CA LYS A 428 0.40 23.20 7.68
C LYS A 428 1.66 22.40 8.02
N ILE A 429 1.67 21.10 7.70
CA ILE A 429 2.82 20.22 7.93
C ILE A 429 4.01 20.58 7.03
N GLU A 430 3.80 20.96 5.77
CA GLU A 430 4.89 21.49 4.93
C GLU A 430 5.45 22.80 5.49
N LEU A 431 4.57 23.75 5.88
CA LEU A 431 5.00 25.03 6.46
C LEU A 431 5.79 24.87 7.76
N LEU A 432 5.38 23.93 8.63
CA LEU A 432 6.04 23.67 9.91
C LEU A 432 7.34 22.87 9.77
N THR A 433 7.35 21.86 8.91
CA THR A 433 8.49 20.94 8.77
C THR A 433 9.50 21.36 7.71
N LYS A 434 9.12 22.30 6.82
CA LYS A 434 9.86 22.70 5.61
C LYS A 434 10.19 21.54 4.66
N LYS A 435 9.45 20.43 4.77
CA LYS A 435 9.59 19.28 3.88
C LYS A 435 8.66 19.45 2.69
N ASP A 436 9.15 19.08 1.50
CA ASP A 436 8.35 19.12 0.27
C ASP A 436 7.64 17.77 0.08
N ILE A 437 6.40 17.71 0.57
CA ILE A 437 5.58 16.51 0.54
C ILE A 437 5.07 16.26 -0.88
N ALA A 438 4.70 17.32 -1.60
CA ALA A 438 4.25 17.20 -2.98
C ALA A 438 5.35 16.65 -3.90
N SER A 439 6.58 17.15 -3.81
CA SER A 439 7.72 16.63 -4.58
C SER A 439 8.03 15.19 -4.24
N THR A 440 8.03 14.83 -2.96
CA THR A 440 8.27 13.44 -2.53
C THR A 440 7.17 12.50 -3.05
N LEU A 441 5.91 12.94 -3.09
CA LEU A 441 4.79 12.17 -3.64
C LEU A 441 4.92 11.97 -5.16
N VAL A 442 5.23 13.04 -5.90
CA VAL A 442 5.39 12.95 -7.36
C VAL A 442 6.61 12.11 -7.75
N GLU A 443 7.71 12.21 -7.02
CA GLU A 443 8.85 11.29 -7.15
C GLU A 443 8.41 9.85 -6.92
N TYR A 444 7.74 9.57 -5.79
CA TYR A 444 7.25 8.22 -5.53
C TYR A 444 6.38 7.68 -6.68
N ILE A 445 5.49 8.50 -7.23
CA ILE A 445 4.67 8.14 -8.39
C ILE A 445 5.54 7.86 -9.62
N GLU A 446 6.52 8.70 -9.93
CA GLU A 446 7.45 8.51 -11.05
C GLU A 446 8.19 7.16 -10.99
N HIS A 447 8.57 6.74 -9.78
CA HIS A 447 9.23 5.45 -9.52
C HIS A 447 8.32 4.23 -9.74
N HIS A 448 7.03 4.32 -9.35
CA HIS A 448 6.14 3.15 -9.25
C HIS A 448 5.08 3.08 -10.36
N ALA A 449 4.58 4.22 -10.83
CA ALA A 449 3.63 4.24 -11.92
C ALA A 449 4.31 3.82 -13.23
N ARG A 450 3.52 3.27 -14.15
CA ARG A 450 3.94 3.00 -15.52
C ARG A 450 2.94 3.66 -16.45
N PRO A 451 3.35 4.05 -17.67
CA PRO A 451 2.41 4.53 -18.64
C PRO A 451 1.45 3.39 -18.94
N THR A 452 0.16 3.62 -18.74
CA THR A 452 -0.87 2.68 -19.15
C THR A 452 -0.67 2.48 -20.65
N VAL A 453 -0.47 1.23 -21.07
CA VAL A 453 -0.54 0.89 -22.48
C VAL A 453 -1.94 1.31 -22.87
N ALA A 454 -2.07 2.32 -23.73
CA ALA A 454 -3.36 2.63 -24.29
C ALA A 454 -3.85 1.29 -24.85
N SER A 455 -4.84 0.68 -24.20
CA SER A 455 -5.57 -0.43 -24.78
C SER A 455 -5.88 0.10 -26.17
N ILE A 456 -5.27 -0.54 -27.18
CA ILE A 456 -5.46 -0.20 -28.59
C ILE A 456 -6.94 0.11 -28.67
N ALA A 457 -7.25 1.40 -28.88
CA ALA A 457 -8.62 1.77 -29.11
C ALA A 457 -9.05 0.79 -30.19
N LEU A 458 -10.06 -0.02 -29.88
CA LEU A 458 -10.77 -0.79 -30.89
C LEU A 458 -11.35 0.26 -31.81
N SER A 459 -10.52 0.77 -32.71
CA SER A 459 -10.89 1.60 -33.82
C SER A 459 -11.53 0.65 -34.81
N LYS A 460 -12.84 0.52 -34.67
CA LYS A 460 -13.71 0.33 -35.82
C LYS A 460 -14.78 1.39 -35.77
#